data_AF-C5F2N0-F1
#
_entry.id   AF-C5F2N0-F1
#
_cell.length_a   1.000
_cell.length_b   1.000
_cell.length_c   1.000
_cell.angle_alpha   90.00
_cell.angle_beta   90.00
_cell.angle_gamma   90.00
#
_symmetry.space_group_name_H-M   'P 1'
#
loop_
_entity.id
_entity.type
_entity.pdbx_description
1 polymer ?
#
loop_
_entity_poly.entity_id
_entity_poly.type
_entity_poly.pdbx_seq_one_letter_code
_entity_poly.pdbx_strand_id
1 'polypeptide(L)' 'MLVRIENDPRFPHFVVIINHKGDFIQVFDPNFGQYKATKKEFYSVWDRNHTGGFALVIAKNENSKPMIKDLEFPNEAFFK' A
#
# COMPACT_ATOMS: atom_id res chain seq x y z
N MET A 1 -0.64 7.23 -2.52
CA MET A 1 0.27 7.08 -1.36
C MET A 1 1.61 6.58 -1.87
N LEU A 2 2.73 6.98 -1.26
CA LEU A 2 4.04 6.39 -1.55
C LEU A 2 4.35 5.37 -0.46
N VAL A 3 4.69 4.14 -0.83
CA VAL A 3 4.87 3.02 0.10
C VAL A 3 6.12 2.24 -0.25
N ARG A 4 6.81 1.71 0.76
CA ARG A 4 7.97 0.83 0.58
C ARG A 4 7.50 -0.62 0.49
N ILE A 5 7.88 -1.35 -0.54
CA ILE A 5 7.57 -2.79 -0.69
C ILE A 5 8.85 -3.63 -0.70
N GLU A 6 8.71 -4.92 -0.39
CA GLU A 6 9.78 -5.92 -0.31
C GLU A 6 9.42 -7.16 -1.14
N ASN A 7 9.31 -6.99 -2.47
CA ASN A 7 9.08 -8.11 -3.38
C ASN A 7 10.33 -9.00 -3.49
N ASP A 8 11.52 -8.42 -3.66
CA ASP A 8 12.83 -9.03 -3.44
C ASP A 8 13.42 -8.50 -2.12
N PRO A 9 13.65 -9.35 -1.10
CA PRO A 9 14.22 -8.93 0.19
C PRO A 9 15.55 -8.18 0.08
N ARG A 10 16.28 -8.35 -1.02
CA ARG A 10 17.57 -7.71 -1.25
C ARG A 10 17.44 -6.27 -1.74
N PHE A 11 16.29 -5.92 -2.33
CA PHE A 11 16.08 -4.65 -3.01
C PHE A 11 14.72 -4.03 -2.64
N PRO A 12 14.53 -3.58 -1.38
CA PRO A 12 13.34 -2.84 -1.02
C PRO A 12 13.26 -1.52 -1.81
N HIS A 13 12.10 -1.21 -2.37
CA HIS A 13 11.90 0.03 -3.15
C HIS A 13 10.54 0.67 -2.90
N PHE A 14 10.39 1.91 -3.36
CA PHE A 14 9.17 2.69 -3.22
C PHE A 14 8.29 2.58 -4.47
N VAL A 15 6.99 2.42 -4.24
CA VAL A 15 5.95 2.45 -5.27
C VAL A 15 4.86 3.44 -4.90
N VAL A 16 4.16 3.96 -5.90
CA VAL A 16 2.95 4.76 -5.66
C VAL A 16 1.74 3.85 -5.77
N ILE A 17 0.85 3.93 -4.77
CA ILE A 17 -0.39 3.17 -4.76
C ILE A 17 -1.63 4.07 -4.74
N ILE A 18 -2.68 3.58 -5.40
CA ILE A 18 -4.04 4.07 -5.28
C ILE A 18 -4.89 2.93 -4.73
N ASN A 19 -5.43 3.14 -3.52
CA ASN A 19 -6.35 2.21 -2.89
C ASN A 19 -7.77 2.47 -3.44
N HIS A 20 -8.40 1.43 -3.99
CA HIS A 20 -9.77 1.51 -4.48
C HIS A 20 -10.73 0.81 -3.49
N LYS A 21 -12.03 1.12 -3.59
CA LYS A 21 -13.07 0.36 -2.90
C LYS A 21 -13.10 -1.06 -3.47
N GLY A 22 -13.19 -2.09 -2.61
CA GLY A 22 -13.06 -3.51 -2.97
C GLY A 22 -11.68 -4.09 -2.63
N ASP A 23 -11.30 -5.18 -3.27
CA ASP A 23 -10.12 -5.99 -2.89
C ASP A 23 -8.89 -5.78 -3.77
N PHE A 24 -8.80 -4.64 -4.45
CA PHE A 24 -7.70 -4.34 -5.37
C PHE A 24 -6.99 -3.03 -5.05
N ILE A 25 -5.69 -3.01 -5.32
CA ILE A 25 -4.82 -1.85 -5.26
C ILE A 25 -4.19 -1.66 -6.65
N GLN A 26 -4.20 -0.42 -7.12
CA GLN A 26 -3.46 -0.01 -8.30
C GLN A 26 -2.06 0.41 -7.87
N VAL A 27 -1.03 -0.19 -8.47
CA VAL A 27 0.38 0.07 -8.18
C VAL A 27 1.05 0.70 -9.40
N PHE A 28 1.88 1.70 -9.15
CA PHE A 28 2.79 2.33 -10.10
C PHE A 28 4.21 2.10 -9.59
N ASP A 29 4.90 1.16 -10.24
CA ASP A 29 6.26 0.75 -9.89
C ASP A 29 7.26 1.28 -10.93
N PRO A 30 8.30 2.03 -10.52
CA PRO A 30 9.32 2.51 -11.44
C PRO A 30 10.03 1.40 -12.24
N ASN A 31 10.09 0.19 -11.71
CA ASN A 31 10.80 -0.95 -12.30
C ASN A 31 9.91 -1.78 -13.24
N PHE A 32 8.59 -1.83 -12.99
CA PHE A 32 7.66 -2.72 -13.70
C PHE A 32 6.49 -2.00 -14.40
N GLY A 33 6.37 -0.69 -14.23
CA GLY A 33 5.27 0.10 -14.75
C GLY A 33 4.00 -0.04 -13.89
N GLN A 34 2.85 0.04 -14.54
CA GLN A 34 1.55 0.06 -13.87
C GLN A 34 0.91 -1.34 -13.83
N TYR A 35 0.46 -1.78 -12.66
CA TYR A 35 -0.27 -3.04 -12.50
C TYR A 35 -1.31 -3.02 -11.37
N LYS A 36 -2.26 -3.95 -11.43
CA LYS A 36 -3.26 -4.18 -10.37
C LYS A 36 -2.86 -5.42 -9.58
N ALA A 37 -2.98 -5.33 -8.26
CA ALA A 37 -2.80 -6.44 -7.34
C ALA A 37 -4.02 -6.56 -6.43
N THR A 38 -4.32 -7.78 -5.96
CA THR A 38 -5.25 -7.93 -4.84
C THR A 38 -4.65 -7.32 -3.57
N LYS A 39 -5.50 -6.93 -2.61
CA LYS A 39 -5.03 -6.45 -1.30
C LYS A 39 -4.19 -7.51 -0.58
N LYS A 40 -4.57 -8.80 -0.68
CA LYS A 40 -3.81 -9.92 -0.12
C LYS A 40 -2.40 -10.00 -0.70
N GLU A 41 -2.27 -9.95 -2.02
CA GLU A 41 -0.96 -9.95 -2.70
C GLU A 41 -0.13 -8.70 -2.38
N PHE A 42 -0.78 -7.53 -2.34
CA PHE A 42 -0.07 -6.30 -2.05
C PHE A 42 0.45 -6.26 -0.60
N TYR A 43 -0.36 -6.69 0.37
CA TYR A 43 0.04 -6.71 1.78
C TYR A 43 1.13 -7.73 2.09
N SER A 44 1.21 -8.84 1.34
CA SER A 44 2.30 -9.81 1.52
C SER A 44 3.68 -9.27 1.15
N VAL A 45 3.75 -8.22 0.32
CA VAL A 45 5.00 -7.52 -0.02
C VAL A 45 5.17 -6.18 0.70
N TRP A 46 4.09 -5.53 1.13
CA TRP A 46 4.15 -4.26 1.84
C TRP A 46 4.46 -4.42 3.33
N ASP A 47 3.90 -5.45 3.98
CA ASP A 47 4.14 -5.79 5.38
C ASP A 47 4.53 -7.26 5.52
N ARG A 48 5.59 -7.63 4.79
CA ARG A 48 6.06 -9.01 4.66
C ARG A 48 6.34 -9.71 6.00
N ASN A 49 6.88 -8.97 6.97
CA ASN A 49 7.28 -9.51 8.27
C ASN A 49 6.24 -9.28 9.36
N HIS A 50 5.06 -8.76 9.02
CA HIS A 50 3.98 -8.44 9.97
C HIS A 50 4.44 -7.49 11.10
N THR A 51 5.34 -6.56 10.77
CA THR A 51 5.87 -5.55 11.71
C THR A 51 5.26 -4.17 11.48
N GLY A 52 4.38 -4.04 10.49
CA GLY A 52 3.79 -2.78 10.04
C GLY A 52 4.52 -2.20 8.83
N GLY A 53 3.74 -1.84 7.80
CA GLY A 53 4.23 -1.17 6.59
C GLY A 53 4.30 0.35 6.73
N PHE A 54 5.25 0.97 6.03
CA PHE A 54 5.37 2.43 5.99
C PHE A 54 4.61 3.02 4.79
N ALA A 55 3.87 4.10 5.03
CA ALA A 55 3.20 4.87 4.00
C ALA A 55 3.42 6.37 4.20
N LEU A 56 3.82 7.06 3.13
CA LEU A 56 3.85 8.51 3.04
C LEU A 56 2.61 8.98 2.28
N VAL A 57 1.80 9.82 2.94
CA VAL A 57 0.64 10.48 2.36
C VAL A 57 1.00 11.93 2.06
N ILE A 58 0.94 12.30 0.79
CA ILE A 58 1.14 13.69 0.35
C ILE A 58 -0.25 14.33 0.20
N ALA A 59 -0.53 15.36 0.97
CA ALA A 59 -1.76 16.13 0.92
C ALA A 59 -1.46 17.59 0.57
N LYS A 60 -2.35 18.26 -0.17
CA LYS A 60 -2.22 19.68 -0.50
C LYS A 60 -2.38 20.50 0.79
N ASN A 61 -1.41 21.37 1.08
CA ASN A 61 -1.37 22.10 2.34
C ASN A 61 -2.18 23.40 2.28
N GLU A 62 -3.48 23.33 2.52
CA GLU A 62 -4.31 24.53 2.81
C GLU A 62 -5.43 24.13 3.80
N ASN A 63 -5.16 24.29 5.11
CA ASN A 63 -6.14 24.29 6.22
C ASN A 63 -6.97 23.01 6.52
N SER A 64 -6.66 21.86 5.94
CA SER A 64 -7.22 20.59 6.39
C SER A 64 -6.09 19.63 6.77
N LYS A 65 -5.98 19.27 8.06
CA LYS A 65 -5.31 18.02 8.39
C LYS A 65 -6.01 16.94 7.55
N PRO A 66 -5.30 16.16 6.71
CA PRO A 66 -5.95 15.08 6.00
C PRO A 66 -6.68 14.24 7.04
N MET A 67 -7.98 14.06 6.86
CA MET A 67 -8.75 13.18 7.74
C MET A 67 -8.30 11.77 7.42
N ILE A 68 -7.24 11.33 8.11
CA ILE A 68 -6.81 9.94 8.13
C ILE A 68 -7.92 9.23 8.89
N LYS A 69 -8.90 8.70 8.15
CA LYS A 69 -9.78 7.69 8.72
C LYS A 69 -8.89 6.53 9.14
N ASP A 70 -9.22 5.90 10.26
CA ASP A 70 -8.58 4.65 10.64
C ASP A 70 -8.57 3.73 9.41
N LEU A 71 -7.41 3.14 9.10
CA LEU A 71 -7.32 2.16 8.03
C LEU A 71 -8.20 0.98 8.43
N GLU A 72 -9.39 0.89 7.84
CA GLU A 72 -10.23 -0.29 7.94
C GLU A 72 -9.55 -1.40 7.11
N PHE A 73 -8.80 -2.25 7.81
CA PHE A 73 -8.31 -3.49 7.23
C PHE A 73 -9.49 -4.47 7.06
N PRO A 74 -9.55 -5.22 5.95
CA PRO A 74 -10.52 -6.30 5.82
C PRO A 74 -10.34 -7.30 6.97
N ASN A 75 -11.43 -7.97 7.37
CA ASN A 75 -11.38 -9.01 8.40
C ASN A 75 -10.29 -10.04 8.07
N GLU A 76 -9.49 -10.45 9.07
CA GLU A 76 -8.44 -11.47 8.94
C GLU A 76 -8.92 -12.76 8.27
N ALA A 77 -10.22 -13.09 8.38
CA ALA A 77 -10.85 -14.21 7.68
C ALA A 77 -10.66 -14.19 6.15
N PHE A 78 -10.48 -13.01 5.55
CA PHE A 78 -10.24 -12.85 4.10
C PHE A 78 -8.77 -13.09 3.70
N PHE A 79 -7.86 -13.24 4.66
CA PHE A 79 -6.42 -13.43 4.41
C PHE A 79 -5.93 -14.86 4.64
N LYS A 80 -6.79 -15.77 5.14
CA LYS A 80 -6.50 -17.22 5.19
C LYS A 80 -6.44 -17.85 3.79
#